data_AF-A0AAD7WK29-F1
#
_entry.id   AF-A0AAD7WK29-F1
#
_cell.length_a   1.000
_cell.length_b   1.000
_cell.length_c   1.000
_cell.angle_alpha   90.00
_cell.angle_beta   90.00
_cell.angle_gamma   90.00
#
_symmetry.space_group_name_H-M   'P 1'
#
loop_
_entity.id
_entity.type
_entity.pdbx_description
1 polymer ?
#
loop_
_entity_poly.entity_id
_entity_poly.type
_entity_poly.pdbx_seq_one_letter_code
_entity_poly.pdbx_strand_id
1 'polypeptide(L)' 'MEQTDKVVEFAREKTCCQVVLYTSTVQTDAQKLYEGIGYKRVREFVVPEVLAKLLNFTLIEYRYEVNEGGG' A
#
# COMPACT_ATOMS: atom_id res chain seq x y z
N MET A 1 -12.47 3.60 -1.66
CA MET A 1 -12.18 4.42 -2.86
C MET A 1 -11.66 5.77 -2.44
N GLU A 2 -12.51 6.67 -1.93
CA GLU A 2 -12.18 8.09 -1.76
C GLU A 2 -10.88 8.42 -1.00
N GLN A 3 -10.52 7.66 0.04
CA GLN A 3 -9.33 7.98 0.83
C GLN A 3 -8.01 7.70 0.08
N THR A 4 -7.90 6.59 -0.65
CA THR A 4 -6.64 6.24 -1.33
C THR A 4 -6.41 7.11 -2.56
N ASP A 5 -7.49 7.48 -3.25
CA ASP A 5 -7.44 8.38 -4.40
C ASP A 5 -6.96 9.78 -3.98
N LYS A 6 -7.49 10.30 -2.85
CA LYS A 6 -7.02 11.58 -2.26
C LYS A 6 -5.55 11.56 -1.87
N VAL A 7 -5.03 10.43 -1.38
CA VAL A 7 -3.61 10.30 -1.02
C VAL A 7 -2.72 10.35 -2.26
N VAL A 8 -3.13 9.69 -3.36
CA VAL A 8 -2.40 9.73 -4.63
C VAL A 8 -2.42 11.12 -5.25
N GLU A 9 -3.57 11.79 -5.23
CA GLU A 9 -3.73 13.17 -5.71
C GLU A 9 -2.81 14.12 -4.92
N PHE A 10 -2.84 14.04 -3.58
CA PHE A 10 -1.96 14.81 -2.72
C PHE A 10 -0.47 14.53 -3.00
N ALA A 11 -0.10 13.26 -3.17
CA ALA A 11 1.28 12.88 -3.49
C ALA A 11 1.73 13.49 -4.82
N ARG A 12 0.84 13.54 -5.82
CA ARG A 12 1.09 14.20 -7.11
C ARG A 12 1.30 15.71 -6.95
N GLU A 13 0.46 16.39 -6.18
CA GLU A 13 0.61 17.82 -5.88
C GLU A 13 1.93 18.15 -5.16
N LYS A 14 2.40 17.24 -4.31
CA LYS A 14 3.67 17.38 -3.59
C LYS A 14 4.88 16.87 -4.37
N THR A 15 4.73 16.52 -5.65
CA THR A 15 5.80 15.97 -6.49
C THR A 15 6.47 14.73 -5.89
N CYS A 16 5.74 13.97 -5.07
CA CYS A 16 6.24 12.72 -4.53
C CYS A 16 6.38 11.72 -5.67
N CYS A 17 7.48 10.96 -5.69
CA CYS A 17 7.68 9.95 -6.73
C CYS A 17 6.77 8.72 -6.52
N GLN A 18 6.44 8.41 -5.26
CA GLN A 18 5.76 7.17 -4.90
C GLN A 18 4.94 7.31 -3.61
N VAL A 19 3.85 6.55 -3.53
CA VAL A 19 3.10 6.29 -2.28
C VAL A 19 3.38 4.86 -1.82
N VAL A 20 3.69 4.70 -0.54
CA VAL A 20 3.91 3.38 0.09
C VAL A 20 2.79 3.10 1.07
N LEU A 21 2.22 1.90 0.99
CA LEU A 21 1.18 1.42 1.89
C LEU A 21 1.59 0.07 2.50
N TYR A 22 1.25 -0.13 3.77
CA TYR A 22 1.41 -1.41 4.45
C TYR A 22 0.05 -1.98 4.84
N THR A 23 -0.16 -3.27 4.57
CA THR A 23 -1.39 -4.00 4.97
C THR A 23 -1.05 -5.40 5.47
N SER A 24 -2.02 -6.09 6.06
CA SER A 24 -1.86 -7.49 6.43
C SER A 24 -2.07 -8.46 5.28
N THR A 25 -1.48 -9.65 5.40
CA THR A 25 -1.94 -10.84 4.65
C THR A 25 -3.39 -11.24 4.95
N VAL A 26 -3.93 -10.97 6.14
CA VAL A 26 -5.34 -11.33 6.46
C VAL A 26 -6.36 -10.33 5.92
N GLN A 27 -5.93 -9.14 5.48
CA GLN A 27 -6.78 -8.08 4.96
C GLN A 27 -6.98 -8.22 3.44
N THR A 28 -7.54 -9.35 3.01
CA THR A 28 -7.66 -9.73 1.59
C THR A 28 -8.48 -8.76 0.75
N ASP A 29 -9.54 -8.17 1.31
CA ASP A 29 -10.34 -7.17 0.60
C ASP A 29 -9.57 -5.86 0.40
N ALA A 30 -8.72 -5.48 1.35
CA ALA A 30 -7.85 -4.32 1.22
C ALA A 30 -6.80 -4.56 0.12
N GLN A 31 -6.20 -5.76 0.08
CA GLN A 31 -5.25 -6.14 -0.97
C GLN A 31 -5.87 -6.01 -2.38
N LYS A 32 -7.06 -6.61 -2.59
CA LYS A 32 -7.78 -6.49 -3.87
C LYS A 32 -8.08 -5.04 -4.24
N LEU A 33 -8.46 -4.23 -3.25
CA LEU A 33 -8.72 -2.81 -3.46
C LEU A 33 -7.47 -2.07 -3.92
N TYR A 34 -6.32 -2.26 -3.26
CA TYR A 34 -5.07 -1.58 -3.61
C TYR A 34 -4.58 -2.00 -5.00
N GLU A 35 -4.64 -3.29 -5.32
CA GLU A 35 -4.27 -3.82 -6.63
C GLU A 35 -5.18 -3.27 -7.73
N GLY A 36 -6.50 -3.20 -7.47
CA GLY A 36 -7.48 -2.69 -8.43
C GLY A 36 -7.32 -1.21 -8.79
N ILE A 37 -6.64 -0.41 -7.95
CA ILE A 37 -6.40 1.02 -8.18
C ILE A 37 -4.95 1.33 -8.60
N GLY A 38 -4.14 0.30 -8.88
CA GLY A 38 -2.80 0.45 -9.47
C GLY A 38 -1.63 0.37 -8.50
N TYR A 39 -1.86 0.06 -7.22
CA TYR A 39 -0.73 -0.27 -6.34
C TYR A 39 -0.17 -1.64 -6.69
N LYS A 40 1.15 -1.75 -6.68
CA LYS A 40 1.88 -3.00 -6.93
C LYS A 40 2.39 -3.55 -5.60
N ARG A 41 2.13 -4.84 -5.35
CA ARG A 41 2.73 -5.58 -4.22
C ARG A 41 4.23 -5.70 -4.45
N VAL A 42 5.02 -5.31 -3.46
CA VAL A 42 6.48 -5.24 -3.60
C VAL A 42 7.17 -6.30 -2.76
N ARG A 43 6.78 -6.43 -1.49
CA ARG A 43 7.37 -7.41 -0.60
C ARG A 43 6.48 -7.71 0.59
N GLU A 44 6.78 -8.83 1.22
CA GLU A 44 6.27 -9.20 2.53
C GLU A 44 7.40 -9.20 3.54
N PHE A 45 7.10 -8.78 4.76
CA PHE A 45 8.05 -8.88 5.87
C PHE A 45 7.33 -9.16 7.18
N VAL A 46 8.05 -9.86 8.05
CA VAL A 46 7.60 -10.16 9.41
C VAL A 46 8.04 -9.00 10.31
N VAL A 47 7.09 -8.41 11.03
CA VAL A 47 7.37 -7.33 11.98
C VAL A 47 7.88 -7.93 13.31
N PRO A 48 8.87 -7.32 13.99
CA PRO A 48 9.39 -7.82 15.26
C PRO A 48 8.33 -7.92 16.38
N GLU A 49 8.65 -8.75 17.37
CA GLU A 49 7.75 -9.51 18.26
C GLU A 49 6.54 -8.84 18.92
N VAL A 50 6.51 -7.51 19.10
CA VAL A 50 5.49 -6.87 19.97
C VAL A 50 4.08 -6.96 19.38
N LEU A 51 3.95 -6.86 18.05
CA LEU A 51 2.68 -7.10 17.34
C LEU A 51 2.55 -8.53 16.80
N ALA A 52 3.67 -9.24 16.59
CA ALA A 52 3.67 -10.62 16.11
C ALA A 52 3.05 -11.60 17.11
N LYS A 53 3.25 -11.38 18.43
CA LYS A 53 2.66 -12.18 19.52
C LYS A 53 1.13 -12.12 19.58
N LEU A 54 0.52 -11.11 18.95
CA LEU A 54 -0.94 -10.96 18.90
C LEU A 54 -1.58 -11.73 17.75
N LEU A 55 -0.92 -11.90 16.59
CA LEU A 55 -1.65 -12.25 15.35
C LEU A 55 -0.90 -13.07 14.25
N ASN A 56 0.35 -13.53 14.42
CA ASN A 56 1.11 -14.16 13.29
C ASN A 56 1.04 -13.33 11.99
N PHE A 57 1.19 -12.01 12.13
CA PHE A 57 0.80 -11.04 11.11
C PHE A 57 1.98 -10.68 10.20
N THR A 58 1.97 -11.18 8.96
CA THR A 58 2.89 -10.74 7.90
C THR A 58 2.37 -9.43 7.31
N LEU A 59 3.25 -8.42 7.20
CA LEU A 59 2.94 -7.17 6.51
C LEU A 59 3.30 -7.29 5.03
N ILE A 60 2.40 -6.80 4.18
CA ILE A 60 2.59 -6.63 2.75
C ILE A 60 2.82 -5.14 2.48
N GLU A 61 3.91 -4.83 1.79
CA GLU A 61 4.21 -3.51 1.25
C GLU A 61 3.65 -3.39 -0.18
N TYR A 62 2.86 -2.34 -0.40
CA TYR A 62 2.34 -1.91 -1.68
C TYR A 62 2.93 -0.56 -2.06
N ARG A 63 3.19 -0.36 -3.35
CA ARG A 63 3.71 0.90 -3.90
C ARG A 63 2.89 1.38 -5.08
N TYR A 64 2.66 2.68 -5.15
CA TYR A 64 2.04 3.36 -6.28
C TYR A 64 3.01 4.39 -6.85
N GLU A 65 3.40 4.22 -8.11
CA GLU A 65 4.24 5.18 -8.84
C GLU A 65 3.39 6.37 -9.31
N VAL A 66 3.72 7.57 -8.86
CA VAL A 66 2.91 8.78 -9.13
C VAL A 66 3.06 9.26 -10.59
N ASN A 67 4.09 8.77 -11.29
CA ASN A 67 4.48 9.21 -12.64
C ASN A 67 4.02 8.28 -13.79
N GLU A 68 3.33 7.16 -13.56
CA GLU A 68 2.77 6.31 -14.65
C GLU A 68 1.47 6.87 -15.26
N GLY A 69 1.23 8.19 -15.16
CA GLY A 69 0.06 8.90 -15.71
C GLY A 69 0.40 9.88 -16.83
N GLY A 70 1.53 9.70 -17.51
CA GLY A 70 1.94 10.48 -18.69
C GLY A 70 1.93 9.61 -19.94
N GLY A 71 0.79 9.56 -20.62
CA GLY A 71 0.60 8.97 -21.95
C GLY A 71 -0.60 9.62 -22.62
#